data_AF-A0A2V6NSK0-F1
#
_entry.id   AF-A0A2V6NSK0-F1
#
_cell.length_a   1.000
_cell.length_b   1.000
_cell.length_c   1.000
_cell.angle_alpha   90.00
_cell.angle_beta   90.00
_cell.angle_gamma   90.00
#
_symmetry.space_group_name_H-M   'P 1'
#
loop_
_entity.id
_entity.type
_entity.pdbx_description
1 polymer ?
#
loop_
_entity_poly.entity_id
_entity_poly.type
_entity_poly.pdbx_seq_one_letter_code
_entity_poly.pdbx_strand_id
1 'polypeptide(L)'
;MTSHDVVALVRRRLQIRKVGHCGTLDPIATGLLLLTLGRGTKIQDLLMSEDKEYSGTMMLGITTSTQDKEGEIIEQREVPAFDEKTIRAVFEKFRGDFYQTPPMVSAIKHAGVPLYKLARQGKTIERDPRLVHIYRYSIDRIASPKIDFTVVCSKGFYVRTYAHDIGVELGCGAHLYSLRRVKSGRFDVANAISVEQIKNGEPSEIAARVLSLPQVSRMRGA
;
A
#
# COMPACT_ATOMS: atom_id res chain seq x y z
N MET A 1 -8.71 6.38 -9.04
CA MET A 1 -9.46 5.10 -9.18
C MET A 1 -9.18 4.28 -7.94
N THR A 2 -10.21 3.79 -7.24
CA THR A 2 -10.05 2.97 -6.04
C THR A 2 -9.87 1.49 -6.39
N SER A 3 -9.39 0.68 -5.44
CA SER A 3 -9.33 -0.78 -5.60
C SER A 3 -10.72 -1.39 -5.88
N HIS A 4 -11.79 -0.80 -5.34
CA HIS A 4 -13.17 -1.25 -5.58
C HIS A 4 -13.65 -0.94 -7.00
N ASP A 5 -13.18 0.16 -7.60
CA ASP A 5 -13.50 0.49 -9.00
C ASP A 5 -12.90 -0.55 -9.96
N VAL A 6 -11.69 -1.05 -9.66
CA VAL A 6 -11.05 -2.12 -10.44
C VAL A 6 -11.84 -3.44 -10.32
N VAL A 7 -12.29 -3.78 -9.11
CA VAL A 7 -13.19 -4.94 -8.89
C VAL A 7 -14.48 -4.79 -9.71
N ALA A 8 -15.11 -3.62 -9.68
CA ALA A 8 -16.33 -3.36 -10.44
C ALA A 8 -16.11 -3.44 -11.95
N LEU A 9 -14.97 -2.94 -12.45
CA LEU A 9 -14.57 -3.04 -13.84
C LEU A 9 -14.45 -4.51 -14.27
N VAL A 10 -13.67 -5.32 -13.55
CA VAL A 10 -13.46 -6.74 -13.91
C VAL A 10 -14.74 -7.54 -13.83
N ARG A 11 -15.58 -7.30 -12.81
CA ARG A 11 -16.92 -7.90 -12.70
C ARG A 11 -17.76 -7.64 -13.96
N ARG A 12 -17.75 -6.41 -14.48
CA ARG A 12 -18.49 -6.05 -15.70
C ARG A 12 -17.86 -6.65 -16.96
N ARG A 13 -16.53 -6.58 -17.11
CA ARG A 13 -15.85 -7.08 -18.31
C ARG A 13 -15.94 -8.59 -18.48
N LEU A 14 -15.86 -9.35 -17.38
CA LEU A 14 -15.91 -10.81 -17.39
C LEU A 14 -17.29 -11.41 -17.06
N GLN A 15 -18.29 -10.58 -16.72
CA GLN A 15 -19.62 -11.03 -16.28
C GLN A 15 -19.59 -12.00 -15.07
N ILE A 16 -18.57 -11.89 -14.21
CA ILE A 16 -18.41 -12.73 -13.01
C ILE A 16 -18.97 -11.99 -11.79
N ARG A 17 -20.05 -12.51 -11.19
CA ARG A 17 -20.70 -11.86 -10.03
C ARG A 17 -19.78 -11.70 -8.81
N LYS A 18 -19.01 -12.74 -8.48
CA LYS A 18 -18.19 -12.79 -7.26
C LYS A 18 -16.74 -12.42 -7.57
N VAL A 19 -16.35 -11.17 -7.29
CA VAL A 19 -14.99 -10.66 -7.45
C VAL A 19 -14.57 -9.97 -6.15
N GLY A 20 -13.35 -10.24 -5.70
CA GLY A 20 -12.72 -9.62 -4.51
C GLY A 20 -11.29 -9.18 -4.81
N HIS A 21 -10.64 -8.52 -3.85
CA HIS A 21 -9.24 -8.11 -3.95
C HIS A 21 -8.45 -8.49 -2.68
N CYS A 22 -7.15 -8.75 -2.82
CA CYS A 22 -6.31 -9.26 -1.72
C CYS A 22 -5.40 -8.17 -1.13
N GLY A 23 -6.02 -7.10 -0.64
CA GLY A 23 -5.32 -5.96 -0.05
C GLY A 23 -5.47 -4.68 -0.86
N THR A 24 -6.10 -3.68 -0.23
CA THR A 24 -6.39 -2.36 -0.80
C THR A 24 -5.10 -1.63 -1.19
N LEU A 25 -5.12 -0.96 -2.34
CA LEU A 25 -4.22 0.14 -2.67
C LEU A 25 -4.95 1.47 -2.44
N ASP A 26 -4.27 2.40 -1.80
CA ASP A 26 -4.73 3.79 -1.66
C ASP A 26 -4.90 4.43 -3.05
N PRO A 27 -5.79 5.42 -3.23
CA PRO A 27 -6.04 6.04 -4.54
C PRO A 27 -4.80 6.64 -5.22
N ILE A 28 -3.85 7.17 -4.43
CA ILE A 28 -2.57 7.67 -4.95
C ILE A 28 -1.62 6.58 -5.42
N ALA A 29 -1.83 5.34 -4.96
CA ALA A 29 -0.92 4.25 -5.19
C ALA A 29 -1.19 3.59 -6.54
N THR A 30 -0.13 3.09 -7.16
CA THR A 30 -0.20 2.26 -8.35
C THR A 30 0.32 0.86 -8.05
N GLY A 31 0.26 -0.01 -9.05
CA GLY A 31 0.95 -1.30 -9.02
C GLY A 31 0.01 -2.47 -8.87
N LEU A 32 0.54 -3.55 -8.29
CA LEU A 32 -0.12 -4.84 -8.29
C LEU A 32 -1.34 -4.85 -7.35
N LEU A 33 -2.51 -5.13 -7.91
CA LEU A 33 -3.74 -5.42 -7.17
C LEU A 33 -4.18 -6.85 -7.51
N LEU A 34 -4.01 -7.78 -6.57
CA LEU A 34 -4.48 -9.14 -6.75
C LEU A 34 -6.00 -9.18 -6.66
N LEU A 35 -6.63 -9.74 -7.69
CA LEU A 35 -8.07 -9.95 -7.75
C LEU A 35 -8.39 -11.44 -7.68
N THR A 36 -9.44 -11.78 -6.95
CA THR A 36 -9.96 -13.15 -6.87
C THR A 36 -11.31 -13.24 -7.55
N LEU A 37 -11.51 -14.26 -8.38
CA LEU A 37 -12.72 -14.46 -9.18
C LEU A 37 -13.45 -15.74 -8.77
N GLY A 38 -14.77 -15.71 -8.65
CA GLY A 38 -15.60 -16.89 -8.40
C GLY A 38 -15.15 -17.69 -7.18
N ARG A 39 -14.80 -18.96 -7.39
CA ARG A 39 -14.28 -19.85 -6.33
C ARG A 39 -12.94 -19.37 -5.76
N GLY A 40 -12.14 -18.61 -6.52
CA GLY A 40 -10.88 -18.02 -6.05
C GLY A 40 -11.05 -17.08 -4.87
N THR A 41 -12.24 -16.50 -4.67
CA THR A 41 -12.53 -15.67 -3.49
C THR A 41 -12.39 -16.41 -2.16
N LYS A 42 -12.41 -17.75 -2.17
CA LYS A 42 -12.22 -18.58 -0.97
C LYS A 42 -10.80 -18.51 -0.39
N ILE A 43 -9.81 -18.11 -1.19
CA ILE A 43 -8.40 -17.98 -0.75
C ILE A 43 -7.98 -16.53 -0.56
N GLN A 44 -8.94 -15.58 -0.52
CA GLN A 44 -8.63 -14.15 -0.44
C GLN A 44 -7.81 -13.81 0.82
N ASP A 45 -8.20 -14.33 1.98
CA ASP A 45 -7.52 -14.04 3.25
C ASP A 45 -6.09 -14.59 3.28
N LEU A 46 -5.87 -15.72 2.62
CA LEU A 46 -4.56 -16.35 2.46
C LEU A 46 -3.62 -15.53 1.59
N LEU A 47 -4.12 -14.93 0.50
CA LEU A 47 -3.31 -14.05 -0.36
C LEU A 47 -3.11 -12.66 0.27
N MET A 48 -4.12 -12.19 1.01
CA MET A 48 -4.06 -10.91 1.73
C MET A 48 -3.04 -10.94 2.87
N SER A 49 -2.74 -12.12 3.43
CA SER A 49 -1.77 -12.27 4.51
C SER A 49 -0.30 -12.33 4.05
N GLU A 50 -0.02 -12.48 2.76
CA GLU A 50 1.35 -12.54 2.25
C GLU A 50 2.11 -11.23 2.47
N ASP A 51 3.43 -11.26 2.37
CA ASP A 51 4.26 -10.05 2.45
C ASP A 51 4.10 -9.20 1.18
N LYS A 52 4.42 -7.91 1.27
CA LYS A 52 4.31 -6.97 0.16
C LYS A 52 5.61 -6.24 -0.06
N GLU A 53 5.89 -5.90 -1.31
CA GLU A 53 7.02 -5.06 -1.70
C GLU A 53 6.50 -3.80 -2.38
N TYR A 54 7.01 -2.65 -1.93
CA TYR A 54 6.65 -1.34 -2.43
C TYR A 54 7.89 -0.55 -2.83
N SER A 55 7.76 0.21 -3.90
CA SER A 55 8.65 1.34 -4.22
C SER A 55 7.86 2.63 -3.99
N GLY A 56 8.47 3.62 -3.34
CA GLY A 56 7.79 4.85 -2.98
C GLY A 56 8.72 6.04 -2.90
N THR A 57 8.11 7.22 -2.85
CA THR A 57 8.78 8.50 -2.61
C THR A 57 8.13 9.15 -1.40
N MET A 58 8.94 9.57 -0.42
CA MET A 58 8.48 10.48 0.63
C MET A 58 8.91 11.92 0.33
N MET A 59 8.13 12.88 0.82
CA MET A 59 8.42 14.31 0.77
C MET A 59 8.64 14.81 2.19
N LEU A 60 9.85 15.31 2.48
CA LEU A 60 10.22 15.92 3.74
C LEU A 60 9.67 17.36 3.86
N GLY A 61 9.50 17.83 5.09
CA GLY A 61 9.13 19.22 5.38
C GLY A 61 7.63 19.51 5.36
N ILE A 62 6.80 18.53 4.99
CA ILE A 62 5.33 18.69 4.91
C ILE A 62 4.65 17.49 5.55
N THR A 63 3.84 17.74 6.58
CA THR A 63 2.94 16.76 7.20
C THR A 63 1.51 17.03 6.73
N THR A 64 0.80 15.98 6.33
CA THR A 64 -0.58 16.07 5.84
C THR A 64 -1.56 15.24 6.66
N SER A 65 -2.84 15.58 6.61
CA SER A 65 -3.91 14.92 7.40
C SER A 65 -4.13 13.45 7.07
N THR A 66 -3.79 13.03 5.85
CA THR A 66 -3.91 11.65 5.37
C THR A 66 -2.58 10.90 5.38
N GLN A 67 -1.47 11.56 5.77
CA GLN A 67 -0.09 11.09 5.67
C GLN A 67 0.35 10.78 4.23
N ASP A 68 -0.37 11.30 3.25
CA ASP A 68 -0.04 11.28 1.83
C ASP A 68 -0.34 12.63 1.16
N LYS A 69 0.03 12.77 -0.10
CA LYS A 69 -0.14 14.02 -0.86
C LYS A 69 -1.60 14.44 -1.15
N GLU A 70 -2.60 13.59 -0.88
CA GLU A 70 -4.01 13.95 -1.06
C GLU A 70 -4.60 14.68 0.16
N GLY A 71 -3.90 14.66 1.29
CA GLY A 71 -4.33 15.32 2.52
C GLY A 71 -4.07 16.81 2.54
N GLU A 72 -4.81 17.50 3.41
CA GLU A 72 -4.56 18.90 3.73
C GLU A 72 -3.24 19.03 4.48
N ILE A 73 -2.48 20.10 4.20
CA ILE A 73 -1.25 20.42 4.93
C ILE A 73 -1.62 20.78 6.36
N ILE A 74 -1.10 20.02 7.33
CA ILE A 74 -1.23 20.30 8.76
C ILE A 74 -0.05 21.13 9.23
N GLU A 75 1.14 20.82 8.71
CA GLU A 75 2.37 21.45 9.15
C GLU A 75 3.37 21.50 7.99
N GLN A 76 4.09 22.62 7.93
CA GLN A 76 5.19 22.81 7.00
C GLN A 76 6.40 23.35 7.78
N ARG A 77 7.56 22.71 7.60
CA ARG A 77 8.83 23.08 8.20
C ARG A 77 9.91 23.19 7.14
N GLU A 78 10.94 23.97 7.42
CA GLU A 78 12.16 23.93 6.64
C GLU A 78 12.79 22.53 6.73
N VAL A 79 13.32 22.02 5.62
CA VAL A 79 14.04 20.74 5.58
C VAL A 79 15.53 21.04 5.79
N PRO A 80 16.13 20.66 6.92
CA PRO A 80 17.56 20.83 7.14
C PRO A 80 18.39 20.13 6.06
N ALA A 81 19.61 20.60 5.86
CA ALA A 81 20.60 19.87 5.08
C ALA A 81 21.06 18.62 5.86
N PHE A 82 20.31 17.53 5.73
CA PHE A 82 20.68 16.25 6.34
C PHE A 82 21.88 15.63 5.62
N ASP A 83 22.84 15.13 6.39
CA ASP A 83 23.80 14.18 5.84
C ASP A 83 23.11 12.84 5.52
N GLU A 84 23.65 12.13 4.55
CA GLU A 84 23.09 10.83 4.14
C GLU A 84 23.11 9.81 5.29
N LYS A 85 24.09 9.91 6.19
CA LYS A 85 24.22 9.02 7.35
C LYS A 85 23.07 9.18 8.32
N THR A 86 22.60 10.40 8.60
CA THR A 86 21.44 10.68 9.47
C THR A 86 20.18 10.05 8.88
N ILE A 87 19.92 10.26 7.59
CA ILE A 87 18.75 9.66 6.91
C ILE A 87 18.81 8.13 7.03
N ARG A 88 19.96 7.52 6.71
CA ARG A 88 20.14 6.06 6.79
C ARG A 88 19.95 5.53 8.21
N ALA A 89 20.48 6.22 9.22
CA ALA A 89 20.34 5.86 10.63
C ALA A 89 18.88 5.91 11.09
N VAL A 90 18.09 6.89 10.62
CA VAL A 90 16.66 6.95 10.91
C VAL A 90 15.91 5.78 10.28
N PHE A 91 16.16 5.47 9.00
CA PHE A 91 15.51 4.33 8.34
C PHE A 91 15.81 2.99 9.05
N GLU A 92 17.03 2.80 9.57
CA GLU A 92 17.42 1.54 10.22
C GLU A 92 16.62 1.28 11.52
N LYS A 93 16.15 2.33 12.21
CA LYS A 93 15.31 2.20 13.41
C LYS A 93 13.99 1.47 13.16
N PHE A 94 13.52 1.46 11.91
CA PHE A 94 12.27 0.81 11.51
C PHE A 94 12.48 -0.58 10.91
N ARG A 95 13.72 -1.09 10.90
CA ARG A 95 13.99 -2.45 10.41
C ARG A 95 13.56 -3.50 11.42
N GLY A 96 13.02 -4.61 10.94
CA GLY A 96 12.57 -5.70 11.80
C GLY A 96 11.20 -5.42 12.42
N ASP A 97 10.99 -5.92 13.63
CA ASP A 97 9.71 -5.84 14.34
C ASP A 97 9.56 -4.50 15.07
N PHE A 98 8.42 -3.84 14.85
CA PHE A 98 8.02 -2.67 15.64
C PHE A 98 6.51 -2.49 15.64
N TYR A 99 6.03 -1.60 16.52
CA TYR A 99 4.62 -1.27 16.61
C TYR A 99 4.30 -0.04 15.79
N GLN A 100 3.34 -0.16 14.88
CA GLN A 100 2.86 0.95 14.06
C GLN A 100 1.40 1.25 14.38
N THR A 101 1.10 2.52 14.66
CA THR A 101 -0.28 3.00 14.83
C THR A 101 -0.90 3.21 13.46
N PRO A 102 -1.95 2.46 13.07
CA PRO A 102 -2.60 2.65 11.78
C PRO A 102 -3.12 4.09 11.60
N PRO A 103 -3.16 4.64 10.37
CA PRO A 103 -3.70 5.98 10.14
C PRO A 103 -5.22 6.00 10.31
N MET A 104 -5.76 7.19 10.63
CA MET A 104 -7.21 7.42 10.67
C MET A 104 -7.88 7.12 9.33
N VAL A 105 -7.22 7.45 8.21
CA VAL A 105 -7.71 7.12 6.87
C VAL A 105 -7.29 5.71 6.49
N SER A 106 -7.96 4.72 7.10
CA SER A 106 -7.73 3.29 6.87
C SER A 106 -9.02 2.49 6.80
N ALA A 107 -8.93 1.26 6.29
CA ALA A 107 -10.06 0.33 6.17
C ALA A 107 -10.37 -0.46 7.46
N ILE A 108 -9.59 -0.23 8.54
CA ILE A 108 -9.85 -0.84 9.85
C ILE A 108 -11.24 -0.42 10.33
N LYS A 109 -11.96 -1.32 10.99
CA LYS A 109 -13.29 -1.05 11.54
C LYS A 109 -13.20 -0.78 13.03
N HIS A 110 -13.86 0.27 13.48
CA HIS A 110 -14.16 0.54 14.88
C HIS A 110 -15.68 0.47 15.06
N ALA A 111 -16.15 -0.39 15.98
CA ALA A 111 -17.58 -0.68 16.18
C ALA A 111 -18.35 -0.97 14.86
N GLY A 112 -17.74 -1.74 13.96
CA GLY A 112 -18.32 -2.10 12.65
C GLY A 112 -18.19 -1.04 11.54
N VAL A 113 -17.78 0.20 11.86
CA VAL A 113 -17.62 1.29 10.91
C VAL A 113 -16.16 1.47 10.49
N PRO A 114 -15.84 1.51 9.18
CA PRO A 114 -14.47 1.79 8.72
C PRO A 114 -13.95 3.17 9.16
N LEU A 115 -12.69 3.25 9.61
CA LEU A 115 -12.08 4.48 10.13
C LEU A 115 -12.05 5.61 9.10
N TYR A 116 -11.82 5.32 7.81
CA TYR A 116 -11.87 6.35 6.78
C TYR A 116 -13.24 7.07 6.69
N LYS A 117 -14.35 6.41 7.08
CA LYS A 117 -15.66 7.06 7.13
C LYS A 117 -15.77 8.03 8.30
N LEU A 118 -15.18 7.68 9.45
CA LEU A 118 -15.12 8.53 10.64
C LEU A 118 -14.20 9.74 10.40
N ALA A 119 -13.04 9.53 9.78
CA ALA A 119 -12.11 10.60 9.42
C ALA A 119 -12.76 11.66 8.53
N ARG A 120 -13.57 11.25 7.54
CA ARG A 120 -14.35 12.17 6.68
C ARG A 120 -15.41 12.97 7.43
N GLN A 121 -15.83 12.51 8.62
CA GLN A 121 -16.74 13.23 9.50
C GLN A 121 -15.99 14.12 10.50
N GLY A 122 -14.67 14.29 10.36
CA GLY A 122 -13.83 15.00 11.31
C GLY A 122 -13.65 14.28 12.66
N LYS A 123 -14.05 13.01 12.75
CA LYS A 123 -13.93 12.22 13.98
C LYS A 123 -12.60 11.51 14.02
N THR A 124 -11.86 11.75 15.10
CA THR A 124 -10.62 11.03 15.42
C THR A 124 -10.89 9.99 16.49
N ILE A 125 -10.34 8.80 16.28
CA ILE A 125 -10.44 7.66 17.21
C ILE A 125 -9.01 7.25 17.55
N GLU A 126 -8.80 6.85 18.80
CA GLU A 126 -7.54 6.24 19.21
C GLU A 126 -7.42 4.83 18.59
N ARG A 127 -6.22 4.47 18.11
CA ARG A 127 -5.98 3.18 17.46
C ARG A 127 -4.85 2.49 18.18
N ASP A 128 -5.08 1.25 18.57
CA ASP A 128 -4.02 0.44 19.15
C ASP A 128 -2.91 0.21 18.11
N PRO A 129 -1.63 0.41 18.49
CA PRO A 129 -0.49 0.04 17.67
C PRO A 129 -0.51 -1.45 17.35
N ARG A 130 -0.08 -1.80 16.13
CA ARG A 130 -0.04 -3.19 15.66
C ARG A 130 1.40 -3.57 15.35
N LEU A 131 1.75 -4.80 15.71
CA LEU A 131 3.05 -5.38 15.33
C LEU A 131 3.12 -5.49 13.80
N VAL A 132 4.18 -4.92 13.25
CA VAL A 132 4.53 -4.98 11.84
C VAL A 132 6.01 -5.34 11.72
N HIS A 133 6.41 -5.87 10.57
CA HIS A 133 7.78 -6.26 10.29
C HIS A 133 8.27 -5.68 8.96
N ILE A 134 9.45 -5.06 8.95
CA ILE A 134 10.19 -4.73 7.73
C ILE A 134 11.31 -5.74 7.54
N TYR A 135 11.16 -6.60 6.52
CA TYR A 135 12.14 -7.65 6.20
C TYR A 135 13.40 -7.06 5.56
N ARG A 136 13.21 -6.12 4.63
CA ARG A 136 14.29 -5.39 3.97
C ARG A 136 13.77 -4.05 3.49
N TYR A 137 14.68 -3.09 3.40
CA TYR A 137 14.43 -1.82 2.73
C TYR A 137 15.70 -1.37 2.00
N SER A 138 15.55 -0.43 1.08
CA SER A 138 16.64 0.32 0.48
C SER A 138 16.25 1.79 0.36
N ILE A 139 17.25 2.67 0.48
CA ILE A 139 17.13 4.07 0.07
C ILE A 139 17.73 4.14 -1.33
N ASP A 140 16.87 4.34 -2.32
CA ASP A 140 17.20 4.24 -3.74
C ASP A 140 17.75 5.58 -4.25
N ARG A 141 17.28 6.71 -3.69
CA ARG A 141 17.75 8.05 -3.99
C ARG A 141 17.48 9.02 -2.85
N ILE A 142 18.45 9.87 -2.53
CA ILE A 142 18.28 11.04 -1.66
C ILE A 142 18.44 12.29 -2.53
N ALA A 143 17.33 13.00 -2.76
CA ALA A 143 17.30 14.25 -3.52
C ALA A 143 16.35 15.22 -2.82
N SER A 144 16.84 15.82 -1.73
CA SER A 144 16.05 16.68 -0.84
C SER A 144 15.20 17.70 -1.63
N PRO A 145 13.91 17.87 -1.29
CA PRO A 145 13.20 17.28 -0.14
C PRO A 145 12.62 15.88 -0.39
N LYS A 146 12.95 15.20 -1.49
CA LYS A 146 12.43 13.87 -1.82
C LYS A 146 13.42 12.75 -1.53
N ILE A 147 12.91 11.65 -0.99
CA ILE A 147 13.66 10.41 -0.80
C ILE A 147 12.88 9.28 -1.45
N ASP A 148 13.52 8.57 -2.37
CA ASP A 148 12.98 7.37 -3.00
C ASP A 148 13.49 6.14 -2.24
N PHE A 149 12.59 5.19 -1.99
CA PHE A 149 12.87 4.00 -1.20
C PHE A 149 12.10 2.79 -1.71
N THR A 150 12.63 1.61 -1.38
CA THR A 150 11.94 0.33 -1.53
C THR A 150 11.81 -0.34 -0.18
N VAL A 151 10.67 -0.99 0.09
CA VAL A 151 10.40 -1.67 1.36
C VAL A 151 9.67 -2.98 1.12
N VAL A 152 10.15 -4.05 1.78
CA VAL A 152 9.45 -5.33 1.91
C VAL A 152 8.95 -5.47 3.33
N CYS A 153 7.65 -5.61 3.48
CA CYS A 153 6.98 -5.55 4.77
C CYS A 153 5.91 -6.63 4.92
N SER A 154 5.60 -6.95 6.17
CA SER A 154 4.50 -7.84 6.53
C SER A 154 3.13 -7.26 6.15
N LYS A 155 2.09 -8.10 6.23
CA LYS A 155 0.70 -7.63 6.16
C LYS A 155 0.41 -6.57 7.23
N GLY A 156 -0.51 -5.65 6.93
CA GLY A 156 -0.97 -4.64 7.88
C GLY A 156 -0.04 -3.44 8.05
N PHE A 157 1.12 -3.43 7.39
CA PHE A 157 2.02 -2.29 7.33
C PHE A 157 1.46 -1.15 6.47
N TYR A 158 1.51 0.07 7.00
CA TYR A 158 1.09 1.30 6.34
C TYR A 158 2.31 2.11 5.90
N VAL A 159 2.58 2.14 4.59
CA VAL A 159 3.71 2.89 4.02
C VAL A 159 3.56 4.41 4.22
N ARG A 160 2.32 4.89 4.33
CA ARG A 160 2.03 6.31 4.67
C ARG A 160 2.53 6.67 6.06
N THR A 161 2.21 5.83 7.03
CA THR A 161 2.66 5.99 8.42
C THR A 161 4.18 5.82 8.51
N TYR A 162 4.76 4.89 7.76
CA TYR A 162 6.22 4.75 7.67
C TYR A 162 6.92 6.04 7.20
N ALA A 163 6.43 6.65 6.12
CA ALA A 163 6.97 7.93 5.64
C ALA A 163 6.79 9.05 6.68
N HIS A 164 5.62 9.13 7.31
CA HIS A 164 5.32 10.10 8.36
C HIS A 164 6.26 9.96 9.56
N ASP A 165 6.39 8.75 10.12
CA ASP A 165 7.19 8.47 11.31
C ASP A 165 8.68 8.74 11.07
N ILE A 166 9.19 8.43 9.86
CA ILE A 166 10.55 8.82 9.45
C ILE A 166 10.72 10.34 9.45
N GLY A 167 9.74 11.08 8.91
CA GLY A 167 9.77 12.54 8.92
C GLY A 167 9.72 13.14 10.32
N VAL A 168 8.94 12.54 11.21
CA VAL A 168 8.89 12.91 12.64
C VAL A 168 10.25 12.70 13.29
N GLU A 169 10.88 11.54 13.06
CA GLU A 169 12.19 11.21 13.61
C GLU A 169 13.31 12.11 13.07
N LEU A 170 13.20 12.55 11.80
CA LEU A 170 14.08 13.56 11.21
C LEU A 170 13.79 14.99 11.71
N GLY A 171 12.69 15.22 12.43
CA GLY A 171 12.31 16.51 13.01
C GLY A 171 11.70 17.53 12.04
N CYS A 172 11.61 17.21 10.75
CA CYS A 172 11.05 18.11 9.72
C CYS A 172 9.64 17.72 9.25
N GLY A 173 9.13 16.55 9.67
CA GLY A 173 7.88 16.00 9.18
C GLY A 173 7.99 15.46 7.75
N ALA A 174 7.06 14.59 7.37
CA ALA A 174 6.98 14.06 6.02
C ALA A 174 5.61 13.46 5.72
N HIS A 175 5.36 13.23 4.43
CA HIS A 175 4.24 12.44 3.93
C HIS A 175 4.66 11.58 2.75
N LEU A 176 3.82 10.59 2.42
CA LEU A 176 4.02 9.75 1.25
C LEU A 176 3.61 10.49 -0.03
N TYR A 177 4.57 10.74 -0.91
CA TYR A 177 4.36 11.48 -2.17
C TYR A 177 3.95 10.57 -3.33
N SER A 178 4.56 9.38 -3.41
CA SER A 178 4.24 8.39 -4.44
C SER A 178 4.38 6.97 -3.88
N LEU A 179 3.58 6.04 -4.40
CA LEU A 179 3.64 4.64 -4.00
C LEU A 179 3.30 3.71 -5.16
N ARG A 180 4.09 2.65 -5.29
CA ARG A 180 3.84 1.55 -6.21
C ARG A 180 4.06 0.21 -5.53
N ARG A 181 3.01 -0.62 -5.42
CA ARG A 181 3.18 -2.02 -5.00
C ARG A 181 3.74 -2.84 -6.14
N VAL A 182 4.96 -3.32 -6.02
CA VAL A 182 5.62 -4.10 -7.07
C VAL A 182 5.41 -5.61 -6.89
N LYS A 183 5.25 -6.08 -5.65
CA LYS A 183 4.93 -7.50 -5.37
C LYS A 183 3.92 -7.68 -4.24
N SER A 184 3.25 -8.82 -4.27
CA SER A 184 2.43 -9.37 -3.19
C SER A 184 2.70 -10.87 -3.14
N GLY A 185 3.38 -11.33 -2.09
CA GLY A 185 3.91 -12.67 -1.99
C GLY A 185 4.72 -13.08 -3.21
N ARG A 186 4.27 -14.12 -3.91
CA ARG A 186 4.95 -14.66 -5.11
C ARG A 186 4.50 -14.02 -6.42
N PHE A 187 3.62 -13.02 -6.36
CA PHE A 187 3.09 -12.33 -7.53
C PHE A 187 3.82 -11.02 -7.77
N ASP A 188 4.22 -10.79 -9.03
CA ASP A 188 4.97 -9.62 -9.48
C ASP A 188 4.13 -8.76 -10.43
N VAL A 189 4.22 -7.44 -10.27
CA VAL A 189 3.53 -6.46 -11.13
C VAL A 189 3.94 -6.56 -12.59
N ALA A 190 5.15 -7.05 -12.90
CA ALA A 190 5.61 -7.29 -14.27
C ALA A 190 4.74 -8.31 -15.02
N ASN A 191 4.06 -9.21 -14.29
CA ASN A 191 3.15 -10.21 -14.84
C ASN A 191 1.68 -9.76 -14.84
N ALA A 192 1.39 -8.53 -14.41
CA ALA A 192 0.02 -8.03 -14.29
C ALA A 192 -0.53 -7.54 -15.64
N ILE A 193 -1.85 -7.69 -15.80
CA ILE A 193 -2.62 -6.99 -16.84
C ILE A 193 -2.96 -5.57 -16.36
N SER A 194 -2.83 -4.58 -17.24
CA SER A 194 -3.13 -3.19 -16.90
C SER A 194 -4.64 -2.92 -16.88
N VAL A 195 -5.05 -1.88 -16.15
CA VAL A 195 -6.46 -1.44 -16.14
C VAL A 195 -6.94 -1.04 -17.53
N GLU A 196 -6.06 -0.44 -18.34
CA GLU A 196 -6.36 -0.05 -19.72
C GLU A 196 -6.61 -1.28 -20.60
N GLN A 197 -5.76 -2.30 -20.48
CA GLN A 197 -5.96 -3.58 -21.18
C GLN A 197 -7.28 -4.25 -20.75
N ILE A 198 -7.66 -4.19 -19.48
CA ILE A 198 -8.95 -4.71 -19.03
C ILE A 198 -10.13 -3.92 -19.63
N LYS A 199 -10.01 -2.59 -19.73
CA LYS A 199 -11.08 -1.74 -20.29
C LYS A 199 -11.31 -2.02 -21.76
N ASN A 200 -10.22 -2.16 -22.52
CA ASN A 200 -10.25 -2.10 -23.99
C ASN A 200 -10.08 -3.47 -24.66
N GLY A 201 -9.48 -4.45 -23.98
CA GLY A 201 -9.23 -5.80 -24.53
C GLY A 201 -10.45 -6.71 -24.48
N GLU A 202 -10.45 -7.75 -25.29
CA GLU A 202 -11.56 -8.70 -25.39
C GLU A 202 -11.70 -9.54 -24.10
N PRO A 203 -12.92 -9.96 -23.71
CA PRO A 203 -13.11 -10.77 -22.50
C PRO A 203 -12.27 -12.05 -22.47
N SER A 204 -12.03 -12.68 -23.63
CA SER A 204 -11.17 -13.86 -23.77
C SER A 204 -9.71 -13.56 -23.43
N GLU A 205 -9.18 -12.41 -23.84
CA GLU A 205 -7.81 -11.98 -23.54
C GLU A 205 -7.64 -11.69 -22.05
N ILE A 206 -8.63 -11.06 -21.44
CA ILE A 206 -8.65 -10.82 -19.98
C ILE A 206 -8.71 -12.15 -19.24
N ALA A 207 -9.56 -13.08 -19.67
CA ALA A 207 -9.70 -14.41 -19.07
C ALA A 207 -8.42 -15.24 -19.19
N ALA A 208 -7.67 -15.11 -20.29
CA ALA A 208 -6.39 -15.80 -20.48
C ALA A 208 -5.31 -15.36 -19.47
N ARG A 209 -5.45 -14.20 -18.83
CA ARG A 209 -4.57 -13.73 -17.75
C ARG A 209 -4.94 -14.25 -16.37
N VAL A 210 -6.06 -14.96 -16.23
CA VAL A 210 -6.52 -15.49 -14.95
C VAL A 210 -5.75 -16.76 -14.59
N LEU A 211 -5.17 -16.78 -13.39
CA LEU A 211 -4.53 -17.97 -12.85
C LEU A 211 -5.57 -18.90 -12.21
N SER A 212 -5.47 -20.19 -12.53
CA SER A 212 -6.24 -21.24 -11.89
C SER A 212 -5.78 -21.48 -10.45
N LEU A 213 -6.66 -22.02 -9.60
CA LEU A 213 -6.31 -22.38 -8.22
C LEU A 213 -5.10 -23.34 -8.14
N PRO A 214 -4.96 -24.37 -8.99
CA PRO A 214 -3.75 -25.20 -9.00
C PRO A 214 -2.48 -24.44 -9.35
N GLN A 215 -2.53 -23.47 -10.29
CA GLN A 215 -1.37 -22.61 -10.59
C GLN A 215 -0.99 -21.77 -9.37
N VAL A 216 -1.98 -21.16 -8.70
CA VAL A 216 -1.76 -20.37 -7.49
C VAL A 216 -1.16 -21.22 -6.36
N SER A 217 -1.65 -22.45 -6.16
CA SER A 217 -1.09 -23.38 -5.15
C SER A 217 0.39 -23.65 -5.41
N ARG A 218 0.72 -24.06 -6.65
CA ARG A 218 2.11 -24.33 -7.06
C ARG A 218 3.02 -23.12 -6.88
N MET A 219 2.57 -21.93 -7.28
CA MET A 219 3.34 -20.70 -7.11
C MET A 219 3.64 -20.39 -5.64
N ARG A 220 2.73 -20.74 -4.74
CA ARG A 220 2.89 -20.54 -3.29
C ARG A 220 3.68 -21.66 -2.61
N GLY A 221 4.05 -22.72 -3.33
CA GLY A 221 4.76 -23.87 -2.77
C GLY A 221 3.89 -24.75 -1.88
N ALA A 222 2.58 -24.81 -2.15
CA ALA A 222 1.60 -25.64 -1.44
C ALA A 222 1.01 -26.73 -2.34
#